data_AF-A0AAJ5QNR3-F1
#
_entry.id   AF-A0AAJ5QNR3-F1
#
_cell.length_a   1.000
_cell.length_b   1.000
_cell.length_c   1.000
_cell.angle_alpha   90.00
_cell.angle_beta   90.00
_cell.angle_gamma   90.00
#
_symmetry.space_group_name_H-M   'P 1'
#
loop_
_entity.id
_entity.type
_entity.pdbx_description
1 polymer ?
#
loop_
_entity_poly.entity_id
_entity_poly.type
_entity_poly.pdbx_seq_one_letter_code
_entity_poly.pdbx_strand_id
1 'polypeptide(L)'
;MKKENEINGFLYLPAIGLLLTCIVGTFNLYKITKMLYMQISEDKPVVLWFSIYMVIVGIICQLWTYYATILFYSQKKEAIKAMVILYILNFISYTPMFLYLHFSKNIPMSLRMQSIVIAGVVGVVIWIPYFMRSRKVKAVFYK
;
A
#
# COMPACT_ATOMS: atom_id res chain seq x y z
N MET A 1 10.09 34.11 7.52
CA MET A 1 9.15 33.15 8.15
C MET A 1 9.49 31.75 7.65
N LYS A 2 9.73 30.79 8.55
CA LYS A 2 10.41 29.51 8.26
C LYS A 2 9.56 28.56 7.40
N LYS A 3 10.18 28.00 6.36
CA LYS A 3 9.76 26.87 5.49
C LYS A 3 9.45 25.54 6.22
N GLU A 4 9.22 25.56 7.54
CA GLU A 4 8.99 24.34 8.34
C GLU A 4 7.60 23.73 8.10
N ASN A 5 6.72 24.48 7.43
CA ASN A 5 5.31 24.16 7.20
C ASN A 5 5.02 23.54 5.82
N GLU A 6 6.05 23.29 5.00
CA GLU A 6 5.93 22.69 3.68
C GLU A 6 6.46 21.25 3.68
N ILE A 7 5.92 20.40 2.79
CA ILE A 7 6.44 19.04 2.58
C ILE A 7 7.88 19.16 2.08
N ASN A 8 8.86 18.76 2.91
CA ASN A 8 10.28 18.91 2.59
C ASN A 8 11.15 17.76 3.15
N GLY A 9 12.37 17.66 2.60
CA GLY A 9 13.37 16.69 3.03
C GLY A 9 12.87 15.25 2.93
N PHE A 10 12.96 14.50 4.04
CA PHE A 10 12.60 13.09 4.08
C PHE A 10 11.10 12.83 3.85
N LEU A 11 10.23 13.83 3.97
CA LEU A 11 8.80 13.70 3.63
C LEU A 11 8.54 13.61 2.12
N TYR A 12 9.50 13.96 1.25
CA TYR A 12 9.34 13.75 -0.19
C TYR A 12 9.26 12.29 -0.57
N LEU A 13 9.94 11.42 0.19
CA LEU A 13 10.00 9.99 -0.11
C LEU A 13 8.61 9.32 0.00
N PRO A 14 7.84 9.49 1.10
CA PRO A 14 6.46 9.03 1.15
C PRO A 14 5.53 9.81 0.20
N ALA A 15 5.78 11.09 -0.06
CA ALA A 15 4.97 11.88 -1.00
C ALA A 15 5.03 11.33 -2.43
N ILE A 16 6.24 11.08 -2.93
CA ILE A 16 6.49 10.47 -4.25
C ILE A 16 5.97 9.03 -4.25
N GLY A 17 6.23 8.29 -3.17
CA GLY A 17 5.73 6.92 -3.01
C GLY A 17 4.21 6.82 -3.15
N LEU A 18 3.46 7.74 -2.56
CA LEU A 18 1.99 7.80 -2.70
C LEU A 18 1.56 8.01 -4.15
N LEU A 19 2.15 8.97 -4.86
CA LEU A 19 1.81 9.22 -6.27
C LEU A 19 2.14 8.02 -7.15
N LEU A 20 3.31 7.40 -6.95
CA LEU A 20 3.68 6.19 -7.67
C LEU A 20 2.72 5.04 -7.36
N THR A 21 2.31 4.89 -6.10
CA THR A 21 1.34 3.85 -5.70
C THR A 21 -0.03 4.10 -6.31
N CYS A 22 -0.49 5.35 -6.41
CA CYS A 22 -1.71 5.70 -7.13
C CYS A 22 -1.66 5.23 -8.59
N ILE A 23 -0.57 5.53 -9.31
CA ILE A 23 -0.43 5.18 -10.73
C ILE A 23 -0.25 3.67 -10.90
N VAL A 24 0.79 3.11 -10.28
CA VAL A 24 1.16 1.70 -10.41
C VAL A 24 0.08 0.77 -9.84
N GLY A 25 -0.54 1.17 -8.73
CA GLY A 25 -1.64 0.44 -8.11
C GLY A 25 -2.86 0.33 -9.01
N THR A 26 -3.21 1.40 -9.74
CA THR A 26 -4.30 1.36 -10.74
C THR A 26 -4.00 0.36 -11.86
N PHE A 27 -2.79 0.41 -12.42
CA PHE A 27 -2.38 -0.53 -13.46
C PHE A 27 -2.35 -1.98 -12.96
N ASN A 28 -1.88 -2.20 -11.74
CA ASN A 28 -1.87 -3.53 -11.13
C ASN A 28 -3.29 -4.04 -10.88
N LEU A 29 -4.19 -3.20 -10.40
CA LEU A 29 -5.58 -3.56 -10.18
C LEU A 29 -6.26 -3.95 -11.49
N TYR A 30 -6.06 -3.18 -12.57
CA TYR A 30 -6.53 -3.55 -13.90
C TYR A 30 -6.01 -4.92 -14.34
N LYS A 31 -4.70 -5.19 -14.16
CA LYS A 31 -4.10 -6.49 -14.52
C LYS A 31 -4.70 -7.64 -13.73
N ILE A 32 -4.86 -7.49 -12.41
CA ILE A 32 -5.42 -8.53 -11.54
C ILE A 32 -6.88 -8.80 -11.90
N THR A 33 -7.69 -7.75 -12.12
CA THR A 33 -9.09 -7.90 -12.54
C THR A 33 -9.20 -8.59 -13.90
N LYS A 34 -8.32 -8.24 -14.85
CA LYS A 34 -8.26 -8.91 -16.16
C LYS A 34 -7.89 -10.39 -16.02
N MET A 35 -6.94 -10.72 -15.14
CA MET A 35 -6.58 -12.12 -14.86
C MET A 35 -7.74 -12.90 -14.22
N LEU A 36 -8.47 -12.29 -13.29
CA LEU A 36 -9.67 -12.88 -12.69
C LEU A 36 -10.73 -13.18 -13.76
N TYR A 37 -11.00 -12.22 -14.66
CA TYR A 37 -11.96 -12.42 -15.75
C TYR A 37 -11.59 -13.63 -16.62
N MET A 38 -10.32 -13.75 -17.04
CA MET A 38 -9.85 -14.89 -17.83
C MET A 38 -10.00 -16.23 -17.07
N GLN A 39 -9.72 -16.25 -15.77
CA GLN A 39 -9.84 -17.47 -14.96
C GLN A 39 -11.29 -17.94 -14.80
N ILE A 40 -12.24 -17.00 -14.69
CA ILE A 40 -13.68 -17.32 -14.66
C ILE A 40 -14.11 -17.87 -16.01
N SER A 41 -13.66 -17.28 -17.12
CA SER A 41 -14.00 -17.74 -18.47
C SER A 41 -13.43 -19.14 -18.80
N GLU A 42 -12.32 -19.53 -18.18
CA GLU A 42 -11.64 -20.82 -18.43
C GLU A 42 -11.91 -21.89 -17.35
N ASP A 43 -12.82 -21.64 -16.41
CA ASP A 43 -13.27 -22.55 -15.34
C ASP A 43 -12.13 -23.20 -14.51
N LYS A 44 -11.14 -22.39 -14.09
CA LYS A 44 -9.97 -22.85 -13.30
C LYS A 44 -10.20 -22.70 -11.79
N PRO A 45 -10.39 -23.78 -11.00
CA PRO A 45 -10.91 -23.67 -9.63
C PRO A 45 -9.88 -23.27 -8.55
N VAL A 46 -8.62 -23.70 -8.64
CA VAL A 46 -7.68 -23.60 -7.51
C VAL A 46 -7.15 -22.18 -7.25
N VAL A 47 -7.20 -21.29 -8.25
CA VAL A 47 -6.68 -19.91 -8.16
C VAL A 47 -7.80 -18.87 -8.05
N LEU A 48 -9.06 -19.27 -8.31
CA LEU A 48 -10.18 -18.35 -8.40
C LEU A 48 -10.42 -17.57 -7.09
N TRP A 49 -10.46 -18.26 -5.95
CA TRP A 49 -10.66 -17.64 -4.64
C TRP A 49 -9.55 -16.65 -4.29
N PHE A 50 -8.30 -16.96 -4.63
CA PHE A 50 -7.15 -16.08 -4.42
C PHE A 50 -7.23 -14.83 -5.29
N SER A 51 -7.60 -14.98 -6.56
CA SER A 51 -7.78 -13.86 -7.48
C SER A 51 -8.92 -12.95 -7.03
N ILE A 52 -10.05 -13.50 -6.57
CA ILE A 52 -11.15 -12.73 -5.99
C ILE A 52 -10.67 -11.93 -4.77
N TYR A 53 -9.96 -12.59 -3.85
CA TYR A 53 -9.36 -11.93 -2.69
C TYR A 53 -8.47 -10.76 -3.10
N MET A 54 -7.54 -10.98 -4.04
CA MET A 54 -6.61 -9.97 -4.53
C MET A 54 -7.31 -8.78 -5.20
N VAL A 55 -8.41 -9.00 -5.94
CA VAL A 55 -9.19 -7.91 -6.54
C VAL A 55 -9.89 -7.09 -5.47
N ILE A 56 -10.61 -7.73 -4.55
CA ILE A 56 -11.38 -7.02 -3.50
C ILE A 56 -10.42 -6.20 -2.62
N VAL A 57 -9.37 -6.86 -2.13
CA VAL A 57 -8.35 -6.22 -1.29
C VAL A 57 -7.60 -5.13 -2.07
N GLY A 58 -7.31 -5.37 -3.35
CA GLY A 58 -6.71 -4.39 -4.25
C GLY A 58 -7.56 -3.12 -4.38
N ILE A 59 -8.87 -3.25 -4.57
CA ILE A 59 -9.81 -2.11 -4.63
C ILE A 59 -9.78 -1.33 -3.30
N ILE A 60 -9.92 -2.02 -2.17
CA ILE A 60 -9.96 -1.39 -0.84
C ILE A 60 -8.65 -0.64 -0.57
N CYS A 61 -7.51 -1.28 -0.81
CA CYS A 61 -6.19 -0.66 -0.62
C CYS A 61 -6.00 0.54 -1.56
N GLN A 62 -6.44 0.43 -2.82
CA GLN A 62 -6.28 1.50 -3.80
C GLN A 62 -7.14 2.72 -3.46
N LEU A 63 -8.41 2.51 -3.07
CA LEU A 63 -9.28 3.58 -2.60
C LEU A 63 -8.70 4.28 -1.37
N TRP A 64 -8.16 3.50 -0.42
CA TRP A 64 -7.48 4.06 0.74
C TRP A 64 -6.22 4.83 0.37
N THR A 65 -5.47 4.37 -0.63
CA THR A 65 -4.28 5.07 -1.16
C THR A 65 -4.65 6.43 -1.73
N TYR A 66 -5.73 6.54 -2.51
CA TYR A 66 -6.21 7.84 -3.00
C TYR A 66 -6.63 8.76 -1.87
N TYR A 67 -7.39 8.23 -0.91
CA TYR A 67 -7.82 9.00 0.26
C TYR A 67 -6.62 9.53 1.07
N ALA A 68 -5.65 8.67 1.38
CA ALA A 68 -4.42 9.04 2.07
C ALA A 68 -3.60 10.08 1.28
N THR A 69 -3.54 9.93 -0.05
CA THR A 69 -2.87 10.89 -0.94
C THR A 69 -3.52 12.26 -0.86
N ILE A 70 -4.85 12.34 -0.98
CA ILE A 70 -5.59 13.60 -0.89
C ILE A 70 -5.32 14.27 0.45
N LEU A 71 -5.43 13.53 1.57
CA LEU A 71 -5.15 14.07 2.90
C LEU A 71 -3.70 14.55 3.06
N PHE A 72 -2.74 13.78 2.54
CA PHE A 72 -1.32 14.07 2.64
C PHE A 72 -0.96 15.36 1.89
N TYR A 73 -1.40 15.51 0.65
CA TYR A 73 -1.15 16.73 -0.12
C TYR A 73 -1.97 17.92 0.38
N SER A 74 -3.14 17.68 1.00
CA SER A 74 -3.91 18.73 1.69
C SER A 74 -3.31 19.12 3.05
N GLN A 75 -2.20 18.50 3.48
CA GLN A 75 -1.54 18.74 4.77
C GLN A 75 -2.47 18.64 5.99
N LYS A 76 -3.49 17.78 5.92
CA LYS A 76 -4.45 17.60 7.03
C LYS A 76 -3.84 16.74 8.15
N LYS A 77 -4.21 17.00 9.39
CA LYS A 77 -3.75 16.21 10.56
C LYS A 77 -4.12 14.73 10.45
N GLU A 78 -5.26 14.45 9.84
CA GLU A 78 -5.73 13.09 9.55
C GLU A 78 -4.81 12.33 8.60
N ALA A 79 -3.96 13.00 7.82
CA ALA A 79 -3.00 12.36 6.92
C ALA A 79 -2.06 11.41 7.67
N ILE A 80 -1.64 11.75 8.88
CA ILE A 80 -0.78 10.88 9.70
C ILE A 80 -1.50 9.57 10.00
N LYS A 81 -2.76 9.65 10.44
CA LYS A 81 -3.58 8.47 10.73
C LYS A 81 -3.85 7.66 9.46
N ALA A 82 -4.19 8.33 8.36
CA ALA A 82 -4.44 7.69 7.08
C ALA A 82 -3.22 6.95 6.53
N MET A 83 -2.01 7.52 6.67
CA MET A 83 -0.75 6.89 6.29
C MET A 83 -0.44 5.67 7.15
N VAL A 84 -0.60 5.77 8.48
CA VAL A 84 -0.40 4.62 9.38
C VAL A 84 -1.36 3.49 9.00
N ILE A 85 -2.64 3.79 8.81
CA ILE A 85 -3.63 2.80 8.37
C ILE A 85 -3.25 2.22 7.01
N LEU A 86 -2.77 3.04 6.06
CA LEU A 86 -2.34 2.57 4.74
C LEU A 86 -1.20 1.55 4.84
N TYR A 87 -0.18 1.79 5.69
CA TYR A 87 0.92 0.84 5.87
C TYR A 87 0.47 -0.46 6.54
N ILE A 88 -0.39 -0.36 7.56
CA ILE A 88 -0.98 -1.54 8.24
C ILE A 88 -1.83 -2.35 7.28
N LEU A 89 -2.71 -1.67 6.53
CA LEU A 89 -3.61 -2.29 5.56
C LEU A 89 -2.81 -3.06 4.51
N ASN A 90 -1.84 -2.42 3.86
CA ASN A 90 -0.99 -3.10 2.87
C ASN A 90 -0.24 -4.30 3.47
N PHE A 91 0.30 -4.17 4.68
CA PHE A 91 1.01 -5.26 5.34
C PHE A 91 0.10 -6.46 5.59
N ILE A 92 -1.04 -6.27 6.26
CA ILE A 92 -1.97 -7.34 6.64
C ILE A 92 -2.66 -7.95 5.40
N SER A 93 -2.90 -7.15 4.38
CA SER A 93 -3.55 -7.58 3.14
C SER A 93 -2.68 -8.48 2.26
N TYR A 94 -1.41 -8.14 2.07
CA TYR A 94 -0.57 -8.85 1.09
C TYR A 94 0.44 -9.81 1.72
N THR A 95 1.01 -9.45 2.88
CA THR A 95 2.14 -10.20 3.45
C THR A 95 1.73 -11.59 3.93
N PRO A 96 0.71 -11.75 4.80
CA PRO A 96 0.27 -13.08 5.23
C PRO A 96 -0.15 -13.95 4.04
N MET A 97 -0.76 -13.35 3.03
CA MET A 97 -1.27 -14.06 1.88
C MET A 97 -0.17 -14.68 1.03
N PHE A 98 0.89 -13.90 0.73
CA PHE A 98 2.02 -14.42 -0.02
C PHE A 98 2.85 -15.43 0.78
N LEU A 99 2.98 -15.23 2.10
CA LEU A 99 3.63 -16.22 2.96
C LEU A 99 2.83 -17.53 3.02
N TYR A 100 1.50 -17.46 3.09
CA TYR A 100 0.63 -18.63 3.02
C TYR A 100 0.80 -19.40 1.69
N LEU A 101 0.80 -18.69 0.56
CA LEU A 101 1.02 -19.33 -0.74
C LEU A 101 2.39 -20.01 -0.83
N HIS A 102 3.42 -19.37 -0.28
CA HIS A 102 4.77 -19.94 -0.29
C HIS A 102 4.88 -21.17 0.60
N PHE A 103 4.54 -21.04 1.89
CA PHE A 103 4.76 -22.10 2.88
C PHE A 103 3.71 -23.21 2.84
N SER A 104 2.45 -22.91 2.51
CA SER A 104 1.36 -23.90 2.53
C SER A 104 1.06 -24.50 1.16
N LYS A 105 1.39 -23.81 0.07
CA LYS A 105 1.12 -24.29 -1.31
C LYS A 105 2.40 -24.57 -2.10
N ASN A 106 3.59 -24.44 -1.49
CA ASN A 106 4.90 -24.61 -2.14
C ASN A 106 5.08 -23.77 -3.41
N ILE A 107 4.40 -22.62 -3.49
CA ILE A 107 4.54 -21.72 -4.64
C ILE A 107 5.85 -20.93 -4.47
N PRO A 108 6.76 -20.95 -5.45
CA PRO A 108 8.01 -20.21 -5.35
C PRO A 108 7.73 -18.70 -5.27
N MET A 109 8.39 -18.05 -4.31
CA MET A 109 8.18 -16.63 -4.07
C MET A 109 8.87 -15.81 -5.16
N SER A 110 8.09 -15.34 -6.14
CA SER A 110 8.59 -14.50 -7.21
C SER A 110 9.24 -13.20 -6.68
N LEU A 111 10.16 -12.60 -7.44
CA LEU A 111 10.79 -11.33 -7.07
C LEU A 111 9.76 -10.24 -6.70
N ARG A 112 8.63 -10.21 -7.43
CA ARG A 112 7.52 -9.30 -7.15
C ARG A 112 6.91 -9.57 -5.78
N MET A 113 6.61 -10.83 -5.44
CA MET A 113 6.07 -11.18 -4.12
C MET A 113 7.03 -10.79 -3.00
N GLN A 114 8.34 -11.05 -3.19
CA GLN A 114 9.38 -10.65 -2.25
C GLN A 114 9.40 -9.13 -2.04
N SER A 115 9.36 -8.35 -3.12
CA SER A 115 9.33 -6.89 -3.03
C SER A 115 8.12 -6.36 -2.27
N ILE A 116 6.94 -6.98 -2.43
CA ILE A 116 5.72 -6.56 -1.74
C ILE A 116 5.81 -6.87 -0.24
N VAL A 117 6.30 -8.06 0.12
CA VAL A 117 6.50 -8.45 1.51
C VAL A 117 7.53 -7.53 2.20
N ILE A 118 8.67 -7.29 1.56
CA ILE A 118 9.71 -6.40 2.09
C ILE A 118 9.16 -4.98 2.25
N ALA A 119 8.45 -4.45 1.24
CA ALA A 119 7.83 -3.14 1.31
C ALA A 119 6.78 -3.05 2.43
N GLY A 120 6.00 -4.10 2.66
CA GLY A 120 5.07 -4.20 3.78
C GLY A 120 5.77 -4.11 5.14
N VAL A 121 6.85 -4.88 5.32
CA VAL A 121 7.67 -4.85 6.55
C VAL A 121 8.30 -3.47 6.76
N VAL A 122 8.89 -2.88 5.72
CA VAL A 122 9.44 -1.52 5.77
C VAL A 122 8.37 -0.49 6.12
N GLY A 123 7.16 -0.63 5.56
CA GLY A 123 5.96 0.14 5.90
C GLY A 123 5.72 0.18 7.41
N VAL A 124 5.63 -0.99 8.03
CA VAL A 124 5.29 -1.11 9.44
C VAL A 124 6.45 -0.74 10.36
N VAL A 125 7.67 -1.19 10.05
CA VAL A 125 8.82 -1.07 10.95
C VAL A 125 9.47 0.31 10.86
N ILE A 126 9.51 0.93 9.66
CA ILE A 126 10.22 2.19 9.44
C ILE A 126 9.23 3.35 9.36
N TRP A 127 8.22 3.24 8.49
CA TRP A 127 7.34 4.37 8.22
C TRP A 127 6.36 4.68 9.35
N ILE A 128 5.73 3.68 9.96
CA ILE A 128 4.78 3.94 11.07
C ILE A 128 5.46 4.70 12.23
N PRO A 129 6.62 4.26 12.79
CA PRO A 129 7.29 5.01 13.84
C PRO A 129 7.71 6.42 13.41
N TYR A 130 8.15 6.57 12.16
CA TYR A 130 8.48 7.88 11.58
C TYR A 130 7.28 8.82 11.61
N PHE A 131 6.12 8.39 11.10
CA PHE A 131 4.91 9.21 11.05
C PHE A 131 4.35 9.55 12.44
N MET A 132 4.49 8.64 13.41
CA MET A 132 3.98 8.86 14.77
C MET A 132 4.88 9.77 15.62
N ARG A 133 6.21 9.64 15.49
CA ARG A 133 7.17 10.27 16.42
C ARG A 133 7.92 11.46 15.84
N SER A 134 8.02 11.59 14.52
CA SER A 134 8.83 12.64 13.89
C SER A 134 8.27 14.03 14.16
N ARG A 135 9.13 14.90 14.72
CA ARG A 135 8.83 16.33 14.91
C ARG A 135 8.51 17.03 13.59
N LYS A 136 9.17 16.64 12.49
CA LYS A 136 8.94 17.21 11.15
C LYS A 136 7.54 16.89 10.63
N VAL A 137 7.10 15.64 10.81
CA VAL A 137 5.74 15.23 10.40
C VAL A 137 4.71 16.03 11.18
N LYS A 138 4.88 16.19 12.49
CA LYS A 138 3.98 17.03 13.30
C LYS A 138 3.96 18.49 12.83
N ALA A 139 5.12 19.09 12.53
CA ALA A 139 5.18 20.47 12.05
C ALA A 139 4.40 20.71 10.74
N VAL A 140 4.41 19.74 9.82
CA VAL A 140 3.70 19.86 8.54
C VAL A 140 2.19 19.63 8.69
N PHE A 141 1.77 18.65 9.50
CA PHE A 141 0.39 18.17 9.53
C PHE A 141 -0.46 18.60 10.74
N TYR A 142 0.13 19.06 11.86
CA TYR A 142 -0.61 19.55 13.04
C TYR A 142 -0.84 21.07 12.99
N LYS A 143 -1.10 21.62 11.80
CA LYS A 143 -1.58 23.01 11.69
C LYS A 143 -3.00 23.13 12.22
#